data_AF-A0A9K3KBQ3-F1
#
_entry.id   AF-A0A9K3KBQ3-F1
#
_cell.length_a   1.000
_cell.length_b   1.000
_cell.length_c   1.000
_cell.angle_alpha   90.00
_cell.angle_beta   90.00
_cell.angle_gamma   90.00
#
_symmetry.space_group_name_H-M   'P 1'
#
loop_
_entity.id
_entity.type
_entity.pdbx_description
1 polymer ?
#
loop_
_entity_poly.entity_id
_entity_poly.type
_entity_poly.pdbx_seq_one_letter_code
_entity_poly.pdbx_strand_id
1 'polypeptide(L)'
;MEDEKGDGNNNNNNNSNKNNNKEGQDDDGTTGSTTTTTTTTTATSSTTTATTDDDDRISKQTKNAGLKRLAELSLQDYQWRSDVWKTNEADRQVEQSLARMMGEENASYVRPMDASERSIGPLGVWEKTSVEWLSQVLEEEARRAEQIVRLGGSLVRPMDQLDEDGRQLGPLGQLERRLVNFFESIRLSETERTKNAILRPKDLDASKRGPLGEAELQASQALQVFFQSEQVRAQLQSKIQDSIVRPIDVPGPLGDFEMAVLQIVKAEEQRQQQYKAQLQDEDGIPYSPATRYRPIRPMNANVPGPLGELEQQATEFVQRLTQEEKQRLRNIQKYLDDNRPMMKSRSTMLGTLETIVVGIVRAPILLYQIVRRVQTLLESEPLDEIDAEILLRLQQQQRQRQQSKTQDDDDADGRNRKR
;
A
#
# COMPACT_ATOMS: atom_id res chain seq x y z
N MET A 1 20.20 52.79 12.95
CA MET A 1 20.84 52.44 11.67
C MET A 1 20.27 51.07 11.32
N GLU A 2 19.00 51.04 10.93
CA GLU A 2 18.53 51.30 9.54
C GLU A 2 19.01 50.14 8.65
N ASP A 3 18.20 49.42 7.89
CA ASP A 3 16.80 49.62 7.52
C ASP A 3 16.25 48.34 6.85
N GLU A 4 14.93 48.26 6.83
CA GLU A 4 14.04 47.82 5.73
C GLU A 4 14.20 46.42 5.09
N LYS A 5 13.19 45.55 5.29
CA LYS A 5 12.00 45.31 4.45
C LYS A 5 12.29 44.61 3.12
N GLY A 6 11.60 43.49 2.95
CA GLY A 6 11.45 42.80 1.67
C GLY A 6 10.27 41.84 1.70
N ASP A 7 9.09 42.34 2.07
CA ASP A 7 7.82 41.66 1.79
C ASP A 7 7.50 41.78 0.30
N GLY A 8 7.26 40.64 -0.34
CA GLY A 8 6.72 40.60 -1.69
C GLY A 8 6.78 39.21 -2.30
N ASN A 9 5.65 38.49 -2.34
CA ASN A 9 4.91 38.47 -3.60
C ASN A 9 3.48 37.91 -3.42
N ASN A 10 2.54 38.71 -3.88
CA ASN A 10 1.14 38.38 -4.12
C ASN A 10 1.02 37.25 -5.16
N ASN A 11 0.21 36.23 -4.88
CA ASN A 11 -0.38 35.41 -5.95
C ASN A 11 -1.90 35.51 -5.90
N ASN A 12 -2.38 36.52 -6.62
CA ASN A 12 -3.78 36.81 -6.92
C ASN A 12 -4.23 35.90 -8.06
N ASN A 13 -4.93 34.79 -7.78
CA ASN A 13 -5.59 34.00 -8.81
C ASN A 13 -7.08 34.36 -8.87
N ASN A 14 -7.36 35.44 -9.61
CA ASN A 14 -8.66 35.75 -10.17
C ASN A 14 -9.02 34.71 -11.22
N ASN A 15 -9.96 33.82 -10.94
CA ASN A 15 -10.62 33.04 -12.00
C ASN A 15 -11.95 33.71 -12.35
N SER A 16 -11.90 34.56 -13.36
CA SER A 16 -13.05 35.29 -13.89
C SER A 16 -14.06 34.34 -14.53
N ASN A 17 -15.18 34.24 -13.84
CA ASN A 17 -16.49 33.86 -14.34
C ASN A 17 -16.80 34.55 -15.69
N LYS A 18 -16.94 33.78 -16.77
CA LYS A 18 -17.40 34.29 -18.07
C LYS A 18 -18.68 33.56 -18.48
N ASN A 19 -19.78 34.05 -17.92
CA ASN A 19 -21.13 33.87 -18.43
C ASN A 19 -21.22 34.44 -19.85
N ASN A 20 -21.53 33.59 -20.83
CA ASN A 20 -22.04 34.03 -22.11
C ASN A 20 -23.53 33.69 -22.19
N ASN A 21 -24.35 34.66 -21.79
CA ASN A 21 -25.73 34.80 -22.23
C ASN A 21 -25.73 34.97 -23.76
N LYS A 22 -26.53 34.17 -24.46
CA LYS A 22 -26.96 34.48 -25.83
C LYS A 22 -28.47 34.38 -25.88
N GLU A 23 -29.10 35.54 -25.77
CA GLU A 23 -30.49 35.79 -26.10
C GLU A 23 -30.71 35.71 -27.62
N GLY A 24 -31.94 35.33 -27.97
CA GLY A 24 -32.55 35.58 -29.28
C GLY A 24 -32.40 34.43 -30.27
N GLN A 25 -33.49 33.74 -30.59
CA GLN A 25 -34.37 34.17 -31.68
C GLN A 25 -35.56 33.21 -31.79
N ASP A 26 -36.77 33.77 -31.72
CA ASP A 26 -38.02 33.10 -32.08
C ASP A 26 -38.00 32.76 -33.58
N ASP A 27 -38.32 31.52 -33.94
CA ASP A 27 -38.83 31.21 -35.27
C ASP A 27 -39.85 30.05 -35.19
N ASP A 28 -41.09 30.43 -35.50
CA ASP A 28 -42.26 29.60 -35.75
C ASP A 28 -42.07 28.87 -37.08
N GLY A 29 -42.25 27.54 -37.09
CA GLY A 29 -41.80 26.72 -38.21
C GLY A 29 -42.40 25.32 -38.24
N THR A 30 -43.72 25.24 -38.30
CA THR A 30 -44.47 24.04 -38.66
C THR A 30 -44.05 23.55 -40.07
N THR A 31 -43.67 22.27 -40.22
CA THR A 31 -44.05 21.31 -41.30
C THR A 31 -42.97 20.26 -41.63
N GLY A 32 -43.40 19.01 -41.83
CA GLY A 32 -42.73 17.97 -42.64
C GLY A 32 -41.70 17.10 -41.92
N SER A 33 -42.05 15.99 -41.26
CA SER A 33 -42.30 14.68 -41.87
C SER A 33 -41.35 14.30 -43.01
N THR A 34 -40.27 13.56 -42.72
CA THR A 34 -39.79 12.45 -43.57
C THR A 34 -38.86 11.52 -42.77
N THR A 35 -39.43 10.59 -42.00
CA THR A 35 -38.69 9.46 -41.43
C THR A 35 -38.59 8.38 -42.50
N THR A 36 -37.42 8.26 -43.12
CA THR A 36 -37.13 7.18 -44.08
C THR A 36 -36.77 5.92 -43.30
N THR A 37 -37.80 5.15 -42.93
CA THR A 37 -37.63 3.81 -42.36
C THR A 37 -37.59 2.79 -43.50
N THR A 38 -36.40 2.35 -43.88
CA THR A 38 -36.21 1.25 -44.83
C THR A 38 -36.81 -0.02 -44.24
N THR A 39 -37.97 -0.40 -44.75
CA THR A 39 -38.73 -1.59 -44.40
C THR A 39 -38.20 -2.74 -45.25
N THR A 40 -37.39 -3.62 -44.68
CA THR A 40 -37.12 -4.93 -45.27
C THR A 40 -38.21 -5.88 -44.77
N THR A 41 -39.27 -5.99 -45.56
CA THR A 41 -40.33 -6.99 -45.46
C THR A 41 -39.75 -8.38 -45.68
N THR A 42 -39.69 -9.18 -44.61
CA THR A 42 -39.63 -10.64 -44.71
C THR A 42 -40.96 -11.18 -44.19
N ALA A 43 -41.66 -11.90 -45.05
CA ALA A 43 -43.02 -12.34 -44.85
C ALA A 43 -43.19 -13.33 -43.67
N THR A 44 -44.06 -12.92 -42.75
CA THR A 44 -45.24 -13.65 -42.26
C THR A 44 -45.17 -15.17 -42.20
N SER A 45 -44.88 -15.67 -40.99
CA SER A 45 -45.50 -16.89 -40.44
C SER A 45 -46.22 -16.49 -39.15
N SER A 46 -47.40 -15.89 -39.31
CA SER A 46 -48.28 -15.50 -38.21
C SER A 46 -49.08 -16.71 -37.72
N THR A 47 -48.58 -17.39 -36.70
CA THR A 47 -49.39 -18.30 -35.88
C THR A 47 -48.79 -18.35 -34.46
N THR A 48 -49.57 -17.91 -33.46
CA THR A 48 -49.34 -18.04 -32.00
C THR A 48 -48.11 -17.36 -31.38
N THR A 49 -48.20 -16.05 -31.07
CA THR A 49 -47.23 -15.34 -30.19
C THR A 49 -47.90 -14.42 -29.13
N ALA A 50 -49.21 -14.54 -28.89
CA ALA A 50 -49.91 -13.70 -27.91
C ALA A 50 -49.66 -14.11 -26.45
N THR A 51 -48.97 -15.22 -26.18
CA THR A 51 -48.65 -15.68 -24.82
C THR A 51 -47.25 -15.31 -24.35
N THR A 52 -46.32 -14.96 -25.24
CA THR A 52 -44.93 -14.64 -24.86
C THR A 52 -44.75 -13.26 -24.23
N ASP A 53 -45.59 -12.27 -24.60
CA ASP A 53 -45.46 -10.91 -24.05
C ASP A 53 -45.88 -10.82 -22.58
N ASP A 54 -46.84 -11.64 -22.15
CA ASP A 54 -47.28 -11.69 -20.76
C ASP A 54 -46.26 -12.45 -19.87
N ASP A 55 -45.66 -13.52 -20.39
CA ASP A 55 -44.57 -14.24 -19.70
C ASP A 55 -43.34 -13.34 -19.50
N ASP A 56 -43.00 -12.50 -20.49
CA ASP A 56 -41.90 -11.53 -20.37
C ASP A 56 -42.20 -10.42 -19.34
N ARG A 57 -43.45 -9.98 -19.22
CA ARG A 57 -43.85 -9.01 -18.19
C ARG A 57 -43.81 -9.60 -16.80
N ILE A 58 -44.32 -10.83 -16.62
CA ILE A 58 -44.29 -11.53 -15.33
C ILE A 58 -42.85 -11.83 -14.92
N SER A 59 -41.98 -12.23 -15.86
CA SER A 59 -40.57 -12.47 -15.57
C SER A 59 -39.82 -11.19 -15.19
N LYS A 60 -40.13 -10.03 -15.81
CA LYS A 60 -39.56 -8.73 -15.43
C LYS A 60 -40.04 -8.27 -14.06
N GLN A 61 -41.33 -8.42 -13.75
CA GLN A 61 -41.88 -8.04 -12.45
C GLN A 61 -41.29 -8.88 -11.31
N THR A 62 -41.15 -10.19 -11.51
CA THR A 62 -40.53 -11.09 -10.51
C THR A 62 -39.05 -10.80 -10.32
N LYS A 63 -38.30 -10.52 -11.40
CA LYS A 63 -36.89 -10.07 -11.31
C LYS A 63 -36.76 -8.75 -10.55
N ASN A 64 -37.59 -7.76 -10.86
CA ASN A 64 -37.57 -6.47 -10.18
C ASN A 64 -37.96 -6.60 -8.70
N ALA A 65 -38.95 -7.44 -8.37
CA ALA A 65 -39.30 -7.73 -6.98
C ALA A 65 -38.13 -8.39 -6.22
N GLY A 66 -37.40 -9.29 -6.87
CA GLY A 66 -36.16 -9.87 -6.33
C GLY A 66 -35.07 -8.82 -6.08
N LEU A 67 -34.80 -7.97 -7.07
CA LEU A 67 -33.81 -6.88 -6.95
C LEU A 67 -34.19 -5.88 -5.85
N LYS A 68 -35.47 -5.52 -5.75
CA LYS A 68 -35.99 -4.66 -4.68
C LYS A 68 -35.71 -5.26 -3.31
N ARG A 69 -36.03 -6.54 -3.10
CA ARG A 69 -35.80 -7.21 -1.81
C ARG A 69 -34.31 -7.32 -1.48
N LEU A 70 -33.45 -7.56 -2.47
CA LEU A 70 -32.00 -7.56 -2.28
C LEU A 70 -31.48 -6.16 -1.90
N ALA A 71 -32.00 -5.11 -2.54
CA ALA A 71 -31.65 -3.74 -2.23
C ALA A 71 -32.13 -3.32 -0.82
N GLU A 72 -33.30 -3.77 -0.39
CA GLU A 72 -33.78 -3.56 1.00
C GLU A 72 -32.86 -4.26 2.02
N LEU A 73 -32.44 -5.49 1.74
CA LEU A 73 -31.50 -6.22 2.60
C LEU A 73 -30.11 -5.57 2.64
N SER A 74 -29.60 -5.10 1.50
CA SER A 74 -28.32 -4.38 1.46
C SER A 74 -28.40 -3.05 2.22
N LEU A 75 -29.54 -2.36 2.17
CA LEU A 75 -29.75 -1.13 2.93
C LEU A 75 -29.78 -1.39 4.44
N GLN A 76 -30.44 -2.47 4.87
CA GLN A 76 -30.44 -2.89 6.27
C GLN A 76 -29.04 -3.27 6.76
N ASP A 77 -28.28 -4.03 5.96
CA ASP A 77 -26.89 -4.39 6.27
C ASP A 77 -25.99 -3.14 6.33
N TYR A 78 -26.17 -2.19 5.40
CA TYR A 78 -25.46 -0.91 5.45
C TYR A 78 -25.79 -0.13 6.71
N GLN A 79 -27.07 0.03 7.08
CA GLN A 79 -27.48 0.72 8.30
C GLN A 79 -26.81 0.10 9.52
N TRP A 80 -26.88 -1.23 9.66
CA TRP A 80 -26.25 -1.95 10.76
C TRP A 80 -24.73 -1.72 10.81
N ARG A 81 -24.01 -1.83 9.68
CA ARG A 81 -22.56 -1.58 9.62
C ARG A 81 -22.21 -0.13 9.90
N SER A 82 -23.00 0.81 9.38
CA SER A 82 -22.80 2.25 9.56
C SER A 82 -22.99 2.63 11.03
N ASP A 83 -23.96 2.04 11.71
CA ASP A 83 -24.21 2.28 13.13
C ASP A 83 -23.08 1.73 13.98
N VAL A 84 -22.63 0.49 13.73
CA VAL A 84 -21.45 -0.10 14.40
C VAL A 84 -20.20 0.74 14.16
N TRP A 85 -20.02 1.26 12.94
CA TRP A 85 -18.88 2.12 12.62
C TRP A 85 -18.96 3.46 13.35
N LYS A 86 -20.13 4.11 13.37
CA LYS A 86 -20.36 5.36 14.10
C LYS A 86 -20.18 5.20 15.61
N THR A 87 -20.67 4.10 16.20
CA THR A 87 -20.46 3.84 17.64
C THR A 87 -18.99 3.64 17.94
N ASN A 88 -18.29 2.84 17.13
CA ASN A 88 -16.86 2.62 17.31
C ASN A 88 -16.05 3.92 17.12
N GLU A 89 -16.41 4.77 16.17
CA GLU A 89 -15.73 6.04 15.92
C GLU A 89 -16.06 7.07 17.01
N ALA A 90 -17.28 7.07 17.55
CA ALA A 90 -17.65 7.89 18.70
C ALA A 90 -16.88 7.48 19.97
N ASP A 91 -16.87 6.18 20.30
CA ASP A 91 -16.10 5.64 21.42
C ASP A 91 -14.62 6.00 21.28
N ARG A 92 -14.09 5.92 20.05
CA ARG A 92 -12.74 6.31 19.72
C ARG A 92 -12.46 7.81 19.90
N GLN A 93 -13.36 8.68 19.47
CA GLN A 93 -13.21 10.13 19.69
C GLN A 93 -13.25 10.47 21.18
N VAL A 94 -14.07 9.76 21.96
CA VAL A 94 -14.09 9.87 23.43
C VAL A 94 -12.75 9.43 24.00
N GLU A 95 -12.22 8.27 23.61
CA GLU A 95 -10.90 7.80 24.04
C GLU A 95 -9.78 8.77 23.67
N GLN A 96 -9.77 9.32 22.45
CA GLN A 96 -8.80 10.33 22.03
C GLN A 96 -8.90 11.60 22.85
N SER A 97 -10.12 12.06 23.15
CA SER A 97 -10.34 13.24 23.99
C SER A 97 -9.86 13.01 25.43
N LEU A 98 -10.10 11.82 25.99
CA LEU A 98 -9.62 11.41 27.31
C LEU A 98 -8.09 11.34 27.35
N ALA A 99 -7.46 10.76 26.33
CA ALA A 99 -6.01 10.69 26.24
C ALA A 99 -5.36 12.08 26.16
N ARG A 100 -5.96 13.00 25.38
CA ARG A 100 -5.53 14.41 25.34
C ARG A 100 -5.67 15.09 26.70
N MET A 101 -6.76 14.86 27.43
CA MET A 101 -6.95 15.42 28.78
C MET A 101 -5.96 14.85 29.80
N MET A 102 -5.51 13.61 29.63
CA MET A 102 -4.50 12.96 30.46
C MET A 102 -3.06 13.45 30.16
N GLY A 103 -2.89 14.34 29.17
CA GLY A 103 -1.57 14.80 28.72
C GLY A 103 -0.79 13.77 27.91
N GLU A 104 -1.45 12.70 27.45
CA GLU A 104 -0.85 11.71 26.57
C GLU A 104 -0.90 12.23 25.13
N GLU A 105 0.07 13.08 24.77
CA GLU A 105 0.19 13.65 23.42
C GLU A 105 0.35 12.56 22.33
N ASN A 106 0.90 11.41 22.72
CA ASN A 106 0.99 10.20 21.91
C ASN A 106 0.14 9.10 22.55
N ALA A 107 -1.19 9.21 22.45
CA ALA A 107 -2.08 8.12 22.79
C ALA A 107 -1.62 6.88 22.00
N SER A 108 -1.12 5.85 22.69
CA SER A 108 -0.46 4.73 22.02
C SER A 108 -1.42 3.98 21.07
N TYR A 109 -2.73 4.13 21.28
CA TYR A 109 -3.80 3.47 20.52
C TYR A 109 -4.27 4.22 19.25
N VAL A 110 -3.52 5.21 18.75
CA VAL A 110 -3.91 5.91 17.52
C VAL A 110 -3.67 4.97 16.33
N ARG A 111 -4.74 4.53 15.65
CA ARG A 111 -4.59 3.83 14.36
C ARG A 111 -3.73 4.70 13.46
N PRO A 112 -2.93 4.10 12.58
CA PRO A 112 -1.97 4.82 11.77
C PRO A 112 -2.56 5.98 10.96
N MET A 113 -3.79 5.81 10.47
CA MET A 113 -4.51 6.84 9.73
C MET A 113 -4.87 8.09 10.55
N ASP A 114 -4.89 7.99 11.88
CA ASP A 114 -5.25 9.07 12.80
C ASP A 114 -4.04 9.78 13.41
N ALA A 115 -2.83 9.31 13.09
CA ALA A 115 -1.63 10.03 13.44
C ALA A 115 -1.70 11.45 12.85
N SER A 116 -1.17 12.44 13.57
CA SER A 116 -1.10 13.81 13.04
C SER A 116 -0.46 13.83 11.66
N GLU A 117 -0.81 14.78 10.80
CA GLU A 117 -0.26 14.85 9.43
C GLU A 117 1.28 14.93 9.39
N ARG A 118 1.90 15.36 10.50
CA ARG A 118 3.35 15.41 10.66
C ARG A 118 3.97 14.07 11.08
N SER A 119 3.18 13.17 11.66
CA SER A 119 3.61 11.88 12.18
C SER A 119 2.99 10.68 11.45
N ILE A 120 2.14 10.92 10.45
CA ILE A 120 1.53 9.88 9.63
C ILE A 120 2.58 9.29 8.70
N GLY A 121 2.94 8.02 8.94
CA GLY A 121 3.82 7.27 8.05
C GLY A 121 3.14 6.99 6.70
N PRO A 122 3.89 6.54 5.68
CA PRO A 122 3.35 6.19 4.36
C PRO A 122 2.21 5.15 4.46
N LEU A 123 2.29 4.21 5.39
CA LEU A 123 1.24 3.22 5.63
C LEU A 123 -0.02 3.86 6.24
N GLY A 124 0.13 4.88 7.10
CA GLY A 124 -1.02 5.61 7.63
C GLY A 124 -1.72 6.43 6.56
N VAL A 125 -0.97 7.05 5.65
CA VAL A 125 -1.54 7.77 4.49
C VAL A 125 -2.33 6.81 3.60
N TRP A 126 -1.75 5.64 3.30
CA TRP A 126 -2.42 4.64 2.48
C TRP A 126 -3.69 4.09 3.14
N GLU A 127 -3.63 3.76 4.44
CA GLU A 127 -4.80 3.34 5.22
C GLU A 127 -5.88 4.43 5.21
N LYS A 128 -5.51 5.69 5.47
CA LYS A 128 -6.44 6.83 5.45
C LYS A 128 -7.15 6.95 4.11
N THR A 129 -6.39 7.02 3.02
CA THR A 129 -6.95 7.16 1.66
C THR A 129 -7.81 5.96 1.27
N SER A 130 -7.43 4.74 1.67
CA SER A 130 -8.18 3.52 1.38
C SER A 130 -9.48 3.45 2.17
N VAL A 131 -9.46 3.81 3.46
CA VAL A 131 -10.65 3.84 4.33
C VAL A 131 -11.61 4.95 3.88
N GLU A 132 -11.11 6.13 3.57
CA GLU A 132 -11.92 7.23 3.02
C GLU A 132 -12.58 6.83 1.69
N TRP A 133 -11.82 6.21 0.79
CA TRP A 133 -12.36 5.72 -0.48
C TRP A 133 -13.43 4.64 -0.27
N LEU A 134 -13.17 3.65 0.60
CA LEU A 134 -14.14 2.60 0.93
C LEU A 134 -15.41 3.16 1.60
N SER A 135 -15.27 4.14 2.49
CA SER A 135 -16.42 4.81 3.13
C SER A 135 -17.31 5.48 2.07
N GLN A 136 -16.69 6.21 1.14
CA GLN A 136 -17.42 6.85 0.04
C GLN A 136 -18.11 5.82 -0.88
N VAL A 137 -17.45 4.69 -1.17
CA VAL A 137 -18.05 3.60 -1.95
C VAL A 137 -19.25 2.97 -1.23
N LEU A 138 -19.15 2.76 0.09
CA LEU A 138 -20.25 2.20 0.88
C LEU A 138 -21.45 3.14 0.93
N GLU A 139 -21.20 4.45 1.13
CA GLU A 139 -22.24 5.48 1.09
C GLU A 139 -22.90 5.56 -0.30
N GLU A 140 -22.12 5.48 -1.37
CA GLU A 140 -22.62 5.47 -2.75
C GLU A 140 -23.49 4.24 -3.02
N GLU A 141 -23.06 3.04 -2.61
CA GLU A 141 -23.87 1.82 -2.76
C GLU A 141 -25.12 1.84 -1.88
N ALA A 142 -25.09 2.49 -0.71
CA ALA A 142 -26.29 2.71 0.08
C ALA A 142 -27.30 3.61 -0.65
N ARG A 143 -26.85 4.75 -1.19
CA ARG A 143 -27.69 5.64 -2.01
C ARG A 143 -28.24 4.90 -3.23
N ARG A 144 -27.43 4.07 -3.87
CA ARG A 144 -27.86 3.19 -4.98
C ARG A 144 -28.98 2.26 -4.57
N ALA A 145 -28.82 1.56 -3.45
CA ALA A 145 -29.81 0.63 -2.94
C ALA A 145 -31.13 1.36 -2.65
N GLU A 146 -31.07 2.55 -2.03
CA GLU A 146 -32.24 3.41 -1.82
C GLU A 146 -32.94 3.78 -3.12
N GLN A 147 -32.18 4.15 -4.16
CA GLN A 147 -32.73 4.45 -5.48
C GLN A 147 -33.38 3.22 -6.14
N ILE A 148 -32.76 2.04 -6.05
CA ILE A 148 -33.34 0.78 -6.57
C ILE A 148 -34.66 0.48 -5.86
N VAL A 149 -34.72 0.63 -4.54
CA VAL A 149 -35.96 0.44 -3.76
C VAL A 149 -37.02 1.46 -4.16
N ARG A 150 -36.65 2.74 -4.28
CA ARG A 150 -37.54 3.84 -4.70
C ARG A 150 -38.11 3.64 -6.10
N LEU A 151 -37.31 3.12 -7.04
CA LEU A 151 -37.71 2.83 -8.41
C LEU A 151 -38.40 1.46 -8.58
N GLY A 152 -38.78 0.80 -7.49
CA GLY A 152 -39.53 -0.46 -7.54
C GLY A 152 -38.71 -1.66 -8.03
N GLY A 153 -37.39 -1.64 -7.81
CA GLY A 153 -36.47 -2.72 -8.20
C GLY A 153 -35.86 -2.58 -9.59
N SER A 154 -35.96 -1.39 -10.21
CA SER A 154 -35.24 -1.11 -11.45
C SER A 154 -33.73 -1.06 -11.18
N LEU A 155 -32.94 -1.72 -12.04
CA LEU A 155 -31.48 -1.67 -11.97
C LEU A 155 -31.00 -0.23 -12.22
N VAL A 156 -30.25 0.32 -11.27
CA VAL A 156 -29.57 1.61 -11.40
C VAL A 156 -28.07 1.33 -11.54
N ARG A 157 -27.42 1.95 -12.53
CA ARG A 157 -25.95 1.89 -12.69
C ARG A 157 -25.28 2.96 -11.81
N PRO A 158 -24.10 2.69 -11.24
CA PRO A 158 -23.33 3.68 -10.48
C PRO A 158 -23.18 5.04 -11.17
N MET A 159 -22.89 5.08 -12.47
CA MET A 159 -22.73 6.34 -13.21
C MET A 159 -24.02 7.11 -13.48
N ASP A 160 -25.18 6.44 -13.38
CA ASP A 160 -26.50 7.07 -13.58
C ASP A 160 -27.04 7.67 -12.27
N GLN A 161 -26.35 7.44 -11.14
CA GLN A 161 -26.70 8.06 -9.87
C GLN A 161 -26.30 9.53 -9.91
N LEU A 162 -27.30 10.38 -9.97
CA LEU A 162 -27.15 11.81 -9.71
C LEU A 162 -27.42 12.02 -8.22
N ASP A 163 -26.48 12.65 -7.53
CA ASP A 163 -26.73 13.19 -6.20
C ASP A 163 -27.91 14.17 -6.24
N GLU A 164 -28.60 14.35 -5.10
CA GLU A 164 -29.73 15.29 -5.00
C GLU A 164 -29.35 16.72 -5.41
N ASP A 165 -28.08 17.09 -5.20
CA ASP A 165 -27.51 18.38 -5.63
C ASP A 165 -27.05 18.39 -7.10
N GLY A 166 -27.10 17.24 -7.79
CA GLY A 166 -26.69 17.05 -9.18
C GLY A 166 -25.19 17.22 -9.44
N ARG A 167 -24.36 17.32 -8.39
CA ARG A 167 -22.99 17.87 -8.50
C ARG A 167 -21.86 16.86 -8.44
N GLN A 168 -22.02 15.67 -7.85
CA GLN A 168 -20.89 14.76 -7.73
C GLN A 168 -21.29 13.30 -7.92
N LEU A 169 -20.62 12.62 -8.85
CA LEU A 169 -20.66 11.15 -8.91
C LEU A 169 -19.74 10.64 -7.80
N GLY A 170 -20.17 9.59 -7.10
CA GLY A 170 -19.31 8.90 -6.15
C GLY A 170 -18.11 8.23 -6.82
N PRO A 171 -17.15 7.70 -6.04
CA PRO A 171 -15.94 7.06 -6.57
C PRO A 171 -16.24 5.91 -7.56
N LEU A 172 -17.28 5.12 -7.32
CA LEU A 172 -17.65 4.00 -8.18
C LEU A 172 -18.26 4.50 -9.49
N GLY A 173 -19.16 5.47 -9.43
CA GLY A 173 -19.73 6.13 -10.61
C GLY A 173 -18.66 6.85 -11.43
N GLN A 174 -17.65 7.46 -10.81
CA GLN A 174 -16.50 8.03 -11.51
C GLN A 174 -15.67 6.95 -12.21
N LEU A 175 -15.42 5.82 -11.56
CA LEU A 175 -14.67 4.71 -12.12
C LEU A 175 -15.42 4.06 -13.29
N GLU A 176 -16.72 3.79 -13.12
CA GLU A 176 -17.58 3.28 -14.18
C GLU A 176 -17.62 4.26 -15.34
N ARG A 177 -17.83 5.56 -15.09
CA ARG A 177 -17.83 6.59 -16.15
C ARG A 177 -16.49 6.63 -16.90
N ARG A 178 -15.36 6.53 -16.21
CA ARG A 178 -14.03 6.47 -16.86
C ARG A 178 -13.90 5.22 -17.73
N LEU A 179 -14.32 4.06 -17.25
CA LEU A 179 -14.27 2.81 -18.00
C LEU A 179 -15.23 2.84 -19.21
N VAL A 180 -16.46 3.29 -19.02
CA VAL A 180 -17.46 3.43 -20.10
C VAL A 180 -16.97 4.41 -21.14
N ASN A 181 -16.48 5.59 -20.74
CA ASN A 181 -15.88 6.56 -21.67
C ASN A 181 -14.68 5.97 -22.42
N PHE A 182 -13.84 5.17 -21.74
CA PHE A 182 -12.72 4.48 -22.37
C PHE A 182 -13.21 3.49 -23.44
N PHE A 183 -14.16 2.60 -23.13
CA PHE A 183 -14.73 1.67 -24.11
C PHE A 183 -15.50 2.37 -25.23
N GLU A 184 -16.21 3.46 -24.92
CA GLU A 184 -16.92 4.27 -25.91
C GLU A 184 -15.92 4.96 -26.85
N SER A 185 -14.82 5.51 -26.33
CA SER A 185 -13.76 6.09 -27.16
C SER A 185 -13.12 5.06 -28.09
N ILE A 186 -12.93 3.81 -27.62
CA ILE A 186 -12.49 2.71 -28.48
C ILE A 186 -13.54 2.46 -29.55
N ARG A 187 -14.81 2.27 -29.17
CA ARG A 187 -15.90 1.98 -30.12
C ARG A 187 -16.02 3.07 -31.18
N LEU A 188 -16.01 4.35 -30.80
CA LEU A 188 -16.10 5.49 -31.70
C LEU A 188 -14.91 5.53 -32.66
N SER A 189 -13.68 5.37 -32.13
CA SER A 189 -12.47 5.35 -32.96
C SER A 189 -12.46 4.17 -33.95
N GLU A 190 -12.95 3.00 -33.54
CA GLU A 190 -13.08 1.81 -34.38
C GLU A 190 -14.16 1.99 -35.46
N THR A 191 -15.28 2.63 -35.13
CA THR A 191 -16.31 2.98 -36.13
C THR A 191 -15.79 3.97 -37.17
N GLU A 192 -15.03 4.99 -36.74
CA GLU A 192 -14.41 5.96 -37.66
C GLU A 192 -13.32 5.30 -38.51
N ARG A 193 -12.49 4.42 -37.92
CA ARG A 193 -11.48 3.64 -38.65
C ARG A 193 -12.12 2.78 -39.75
N THR A 194 -13.18 2.04 -39.39
CA THR A 194 -13.90 1.16 -40.31
C THR A 194 -14.56 1.97 -41.42
N LYS A 195 -15.19 3.11 -41.08
CA LYS A 195 -15.82 4.02 -42.04
C LYS A 195 -14.82 4.58 -43.06
N ASN A 196 -13.60 4.88 -42.63
CA ASN A 196 -12.54 5.41 -43.48
C ASN A 196 -11.70 4.31 -44.16
N ALA A 197 -12.04 3.03 -43.98
CA ALA A 197 -11.28 1.87 -44.46
C ALA A 197 -9.77 1.91 -44.09
N ILE A 198 -9.45 2.48 -42.94
CA ILE A 198 -8.07 2.57 -42.44
C ILE A 198 -7.71 1.24 -41.79
N LEU A 199 -6.57 0.64 -42.16
CA LEU A 199 -6.17 -0.66 -41.62
C LEU A 199 -5.67 -0.57 -40.17
N ARG A 200 -4.90 0.48 -39.84
CA ARG A 200 -4.23 0.60 -38.54
C ARG A 200 -4.85 1.70 -37.67
N PRO A 201 -5.13 1.43 -36.38
CA PRO A 201 -5.62 2.44 -35.44
C PRO A 201 -4.80 3.75 -35.40
N LYS A 202 -3.47 3.68 -35.49
CA LYS A 202 -2.60 4.88 -35.47
C LYS A 202 -2.75 5.81 -36.68
N ASP A 203 -3.21 5.29 -37.81
CA ASP A 203 -3.31 6.05 -39.07
C ASP A 203 -4.58 6.94 -39.09
N LEU A 204 -5.44 6.82 -38.07
CA LEU A 204 -6.57 7.73 -37.87
C LEU A 204 -6.06 9.11 -37.41
N ASP A 205 -6.75 10.17 -37.84
CA ASP A 205 -6.42 11.55 -37.47
C ASP A 205 -6.42 11.74 -35.95
N ALA A 206 -5.53 12.59 -35.44
CA ALA A 206 -5.29 12.77 -34.01
C ALA A 206 -6.56 13.19 -33.24
N SER A 207 -7.47 13.92 -33.90
CA SER A 207 -8.75 14.36 -33.32
C SER A 207 -9.74 13.23 -33.07
N LYS A 208 -9.64 12.12 -33.82
CA LYS A 208 -10.56 10.97 -33.78
C LYS A 208 -9.90 9.71 -33.24
N ARG A 209 -8.60 9.78 -32.95
CA ARG A 209 -7.80 8.67 -32.48
C ARG A 209 -8.25 8.29 -31.07
N GLY A 210 -8.64 7.04 -30.91
CA GLY A 210 -8.94 6.48 -29.60
C GLY A 210 -7.66 6.08 -28.84
N PRO A 211 -7.81 5.59 -27.60
CA PRO A 211 -6.67 5.22 -26.76
C PRO A 211 -5.82 4.10 -27.37
N LEU A 212 -6.43 3.18 -28.14
CA LEU A 212 -5.70 2.12 -28.83
C LEU A 212 -4.79 2.68 -29.94
N GLY A 213 -5.27 3.68 -30.69
CA GLY A 213 -4.48 4.34 -31.72
C GLY A 213 -3.35 5.18 -31.12
N GLU A 214 -3.58 5.83 -29.98
CA GLU A 214 -2.54 6.55 -29.24
C GLU A 214 -1.47 5.60 -28.70
N ALA A 215 -1.87 4.47 -28.10
CA ALA A 215 -0.94 3.46 -27.63
C ALA A 215 -0.12 2.86 -28.78
N GLU A 216 -0.74 2.55 -29.92
CA GLU A 216 -0.03 2.08 -31.12
C GLU A 216 0.90 3.16 -31.67
N LEU A 217 0.48 4.43 -31.69
CA LEU A 217 1.34 5.54 -32.10
C LEU A 217 2.57 5.63 -31.19
N GLN A 218 2.37 5.68 -29.88
CA GLN A 218 3.45 5.78 -28.89
C GLN A 218 4.40 4.58 -29.01
N ALA A 219 3.87 3.36 -29.12
CA ALA A 219 4.67 2.16 -29.35
C ALA A 219 5.44 2.25 -30.67
N SER A 220 4.82 2.74 -31.74
CA SER A 220 5.48 2.88 -33.03
C SER A 220 6.54 3.99 -33.05
N GLN A 221 6.33 5.08 -32.30
CA GLN A 221 7.32 6.13 -32.10
C GLN A 221 8.50 5.61 -31.31
N ALA A 222 8.26 4.86 -30.22
CA ALA A 222 9.31 4.20 -29.48
C ALA A 222 10.14 3.27 -30.39
N LEU A 223 9.47 2.40 -31.16
CA LEU A 223 10.13 1.53 -32.15
C LEU A 223 10.88 2.30 -33.24
N GLN A 224 10.39 3.46 -33.65
CA GLN A 224 11.07 4.30 -34.62
C GLN A 224 12.37 4.88 -34.04
N VAL A 225 12.36 5.31 -32.77
CA VAL A 225 13.58 5.74 -32.07
C VAL A 225 14.58 4.58 -31.99
N PHE A 226 14.13 3.36 -31.68
CA PHE A 226 14.98 2.17 -31.74
C PHE A 226 15.57 1.96 -33.15
N PHE A 227 14.74 2.00 -34.19
CA PHE A 227 15.20 1.82 -35.56
C PHE A 227 16.20 2.89 -36.01
N GLN A 228 15.98 4.15 -35.64
CA GLN A 228 16.90 5.25 -35.94
C GLN A 228 18.26 5.04 -35.27
N SER A 229 18.27 4.63 -33.99
CA SER A 229 19.53 4.30 -33.30
C SER A 229 20.26 3.14 -33.98
N GLU A 230 19.54 2.12 -34.41
CA GLU A 230 20.09 0.97 -35.15
C GLU A 230 20.60 1.35 -36.54
N GLN A 231 19.93 2.26 -37.25
CA GLN A 231 20.38 2.76 -38.55
C GLN A 231 21.69 3.54 -38.41
N VAL A 232 21.83 4.39 -37.39
CA VAL A 232 23.08 5.09 -37.09
C VAL A 232 24.18 4.08 -36.77
N ARG A 233 23.88 3.04 -35.98
CA ARG A 233 24.82 1.95 -35.71
C ARG A 233 25.27 1.23 -36.98
N ALA A 234 24.33 0.86 -37.86
CA ALA A 234 24.66 0.21 -39.13
C ALA A 234 25.51 1.11 -40.04
N GLN A 235 25.25 2.42 -40.07
CA GLN A 235 26.07 3.38 -40.81
C GLN A 235 27.49 3.48 -40.24
N LEU A 236 27.65 3.54 -38.92
CA LEU A 236 28.97 3.54 -38.28
C LEU A 236 29.72 2.23 -38.54
N GLN A 237 29.03 1.09 -38.45
CA GLN A 237 29.57 -0.23 -38.77
C GLN A 237 30.09 -0.30 -40.21
N SER A 238 29.38 0.29 -41.18
CA SER A 238 29.83 0.29 -42.58
C SER A 238 31.09 1.14 -42.81
N LYS A 239 31.31 2.17 -41.99
CA LYS A 239 32.48 3.06 -42.08
C LYS A 239 33.70 2.47 -41.39
N ILE A 240 33.49 1.68 -40.34
CA ILE A 240 34.54 1.07 -39.54
C ILE A 240 34.65 -0.40 -39.97
N GLN A 241 35.50 -0.68 -40.96
CA GLN A 241 35.63 -2.03 -41.53
C GLN A 241 36.21 -3.06 -40.54
N ASP A 242 36.98 -2.63 -39.55
CA ASP A 242 37.75 -3.50 -38.67
C ASP A 242 37.16 -3.72 -37.26
N SER A 243 36.04 -3.08 -36.89
CA SER A 243 35.44 -3.28 -35.57
C SER A 243 33.91 -3.36 -35.58
N ILE A 244 33.38 -4.17 -34.67
CA ILE A 244 31.93 -4.29 -34.44
C ILE A 244 31.49 -3.15 -33.51
N VAL A 245 30.62 -2.28 -34.01
CA VAL A 245 29.97 -1.20 -33.26
C VAL A 245 28.85 -1.79 -32.42
N ARG A 246 28.96 -1.69 -31.10
CA ARG A 246 27.94 -2.20 -30.18
C ARG A 246 26.81 -1.18 -30.03
N PRO A 247 25.60 -1.61 -29.60
CA PRO A 247 24.54 -0.68 -29.26
C PRO A 247 24.97 0.43 -28.28
N ILE A 248 25.78 0.14 -27.25
CA ILE A 248 26.30 1.16 -26.32
C ILE A 248 27.17 2.25 -26.95
N ASP A 249 27.79 1.97 -28.10
CA ASP A 249 28.68 2.93 -28.75
C ASP A 249 27.86 3.97 -29.56
N VAL A 250 26.53 3.82 -29.61
CA VAL A 250 25.59 4.71 -30.31
C VAL A 250 24.57 5.28 -29.33
N PRO A 251 24.36 6.60 -29.29
CA PRO A 251 23.33 7.18 -28.43
C PRO A 251 21.94 6.71 -28.86
N GLY A 252 21.20 6.10 -27.94
CA GLY A 252 19.85 5.61 -28.19
C GLY A 252 19.35 4.68 -27.08
N PRO A 253 18.04 4.38 -27.07
CA PRO A 253 17.42 3.59 -26.01
C PRO A 253 17.97 2.16 -25.93
N LEU A 254 18.46 1.59 -27.04
CA LEU A 254 19.09 0.28 -27.02
C LEU A 254 20.49 0.32 -26.40
N GLY A 255 21.23 1.40 -26.63
CA GLY A 255 22.52 1.65 -25.98
C GLY A 255 22.33 1.87 -24.48
N ASP A 256 21.34 2.67 -24.07
CA ASP A 256 21.02 2.87 -22.65
C ASP A 256 20.60 1.56 -21.97
N PHE A 257 19.83 0.72 -22.66
CA PHE A 257 19.45 -0.60 -22.17
C PHE A 257 20.65 -1.54 -22.05
N GLU A 258 21.49 -1.65 -23.08
CA GLU A 258 22.71 -2.46 -23.00
C GLU A 258 23.65 -1.93 -21.92
N MET A 259 23.76 -0.61 -21.74
CA MET A 259 24.54 0.01 -20.68
C MET A 259 24.01 -0.40 -19.30
N ALA A 260 22.69 -0.35 -19.08
CA ALA A 260 22.07 -0.78 -17.84
C ALA A 260 22.32 -2.27 -17.57
N VAL A 261 22.20 -3.12 -18.60
CA VAL A 261 22.50 -4.56 -18.48
C VAL A 261 23.99 -4.79 -18.20
N LEU A 262 24.89 -4.09 -18.87
CA LEU A 262 26.33 -4.19 -18.64
C LEU A 262 26.71 -3.72 -17.24
N GLN A 263 26.06 -2.68 -16.71
CA GLN A 263 26.24 -2.26 -15.32
C GLN A 263 25.82 -3.37 -14.34
N ILE A 264 24.69 -4.04 -14.59
CA ILE A 264 24.24 -5.19 -13.80
C ILE A 264 25.26 -6.33 -13.87
N VAL A 265 25.72 -6.69 -15.06
CA VAL A 265 26.70 -7.78 -15.26
C VAL A 265 28.04 -7.46 -14.60
N LYS A 266 28.58 -6.25 -14.80
CA LYS A 266 29.83 -5.81 -14.17
C LYS A 266 29.73 -5.82 -12.65
N ALA A 267 28.61 -5.35 -12.10
CA ALA A 267 28.39 -5.39 -10.65
C ALA A 267 28.32 -6.84 -10.13
N GLU A 268 27.75 -7.76 -10.90
CA GLU A 268 27.72 -9.18 -10.56
C GLU A 268 29.10 -9.83 -10.63
N GLU A 269 29.88 -9.55 -11.68
CA GLU A 269 31.26 -10.03 -11.81
C GLU A 269 32.15 -9.54 -10.67
N GLN A 270 32.06 -8.25 -10.33
CA GLN A 270 32.78 -7.68 -9.17
C GLN A 270 32.38 -8.39 -7.88
N ARG A 271 31.09 -8.73 -7.72
CA ARG A 271 30.62 -9.49 -6.56
C ARG A 271 31.17 -10.91 -6.54
N GLN A 272 31.26 -11.56 -7.68
CA GLN A 272 31.89 -12.89 -7.80
C GLN A 272 33.40 -12.84 -7.53
N GLN A 273 34.09 -11.77 -7.94
CA GLN A 273 35.51 -11.56 -7.63
C GLN A 273 35.71 -11.31 -6.13
N GLN A 274 34.89 -10.47 -5.51
CA GLN A 274 34.89 -10.27 -4.06
C GLN A 274 34.67 -11.59 -3.32
N TYR A 275 33.72 -12.39 -3.79
CA TYR A 275 33.46 -13.71 -3.26
C TYR A 275 34.68 -14.64 -3.40
N LYS A 276 35.37 -14.66 -4.55
CA LYS A 276 36.60 -15.44 -4.74
C LYS A 276 37.77 -14.96 -3.88
N ALA A 277 37.91 -13.64 -3.70
CA ALA A 277 38.96 -13.06 -2.86
C ALA A 277 38.75 -13.42 -1.38
N GLN A 278 37.51 -13.35 -0.90
CA GLN A 278 37.16 -13.79 0.45
C GLN A 278 37.47 -15.28 0.69
N LEU A 279 37.43 -16.12 -0.35
CA LEU A 279 37.82 -17.52 -0.26
C LEU A 279 39.34 -17.75 -0.19
N GLN A 280 40.16 -16.77 -0.59
CA GLN A 280 41.61 -16.91 -0.66
C GLN A 280 42.33 -16.31 0.57
N ASP A 281 41.74 -15.32 1.24
CA ASP A 281 42.38 -14.57 2.33
C ASP A 281 42.41 -15.29 3.70
N GLU A 282 41.66 -16.38 3.90
CA GLU A 282 41.69 -17.14 5.16
C GLU A 282 42.71 -18.30 5.12
N ASP A 283 43.99 -17.98 5.37
CA ASP A 283 45.07 -18.83 5.92
C ASP A 283 45.35 -20.23 5.35
N GLY A 284 44.81 -20.60 4.18
CA GLY A 284 45.05 -21.91 3.57
C GLY A 284 44.53 -23.09 4.40
N ILE A 285 43.71 -22.84 5.41
CA ILE A 285 43.03 -23.87 6.18
C ILE A 285 41.81 -24.31 5.34
N PRO A 286 41.73 -25.56 4.86
CA PRO A 286 40.63 -26.01 4.03
C PRO A 286 39.31 -25.86 4.79
N TYR A 287 38.44 -25.00 4.27
CA TYR A 287 37.15 -24.66 4.84
C TYR A 287 36.33 -25.93 5.15
N SER A 288 35.83 -26.03 6.38
CA SER A 288 34.89 -27.08 6.76
C SER A 288 33.62 -26.94 5.91
N PRO A 289 33.14 -28.03 5.24
CA PRO A 289 31.96 -28.00 4.37
C PRO A 289 30.64 -27.64 5.09
N ALA A 290 30.67 -27.49 6.43
CA ALA A 290 29.53 -27.10 7.25
C ALA A 290 29.21 -25.60 7.22
N THR A 291 30.20 -24.73 6.95
CA THR A 291 29.98 -23.28 6.85
C THR A 291 29.49 -22.96 5.45
N ARG A 292 28.18 -23.18 5.22
CA ARG A 292 27.54 -23.02 3.89
C ARG A 292 27.92 -21.68 3.26
N TYR A 293 28.59 -21.77 2.11
CA TYR A 293 28.82 -20.68 1.17
C TYR A 293 27.54 -19.83 1.03
N ARG A 294 27.53 -18.63 1.60
CA ARG A 294 26.42 -17.69 1.43
C ARG A 294 26.77 -16.76 0.27
N PRO A 295 26.05 -16.79 -0.85
CA PRO A 295 26.25 -15.81 -1.90
C PRO A 295 26.07 -14.41 -1.31
N ILE A 296 27.00 -13.50 -1.62
CA ILE A 296 26.91 -12.10 -1.22
C ILE A 296 25.66 -11.54 -1.89
N ARG A 297 24.74 -10.96 -1.10
CA ARG A 297 23.54 -10.31 -1.64
C ARG A 297 23.92 -9.05 -2.42
N PRO A 298 23.19 -8.66 -3.47
CA PRO A 298 23.44 -7.43 -4.21
C PRO A 298 23.64 -6.18 -3.34
N MET A 299 22.81 -5.99 -2.31
CA MET A 299 22.93 -4.86 -1.37
C MET A 299 24.20 -4.90 -0.48
N ASN A 300 24.81 -6.06 -0.30
CA ASN A 300 25.98 -6.25 0.58
C ASN A 300 27.31 -6.26 -0.17
N ALA A 301 27.29 -6.03 -1.49
CA ALA A 301 28.52 -5.90 -2.27
C ALA A 301 29.26 -4.62 -1.88
N ASN A 302 30.60 -4.64 -1.92
CA ASN A 302 31.40 -3.44 -1.58
C ASN A 302 31.12 -2.26 -2.54
N VAL A 303 30.73 -2.58 -3.77
CA VAL A 303 30.23 -1.61 -4.75
C VAL A 303 28.80 -2.04 -5.10
N PRO A 304 27.76 -1.32 -4.64
CA PRO A 304 26.39 -1.65 -4.98
C PRO A 304 26.17 -1.37 -6.47
N GLY A 305 25.71 -2.38 -7.21
CA GLY A 305 25.19 -2.19 -8.55
C GLY A 305 23.77 -1.61 -8.53
N PRO A 306 23.16 -1.35 -9.70
CA PRO A 306 21.78 -0.86 -9.78
C PRO A 306 20.76 -1.78 -9.09
N LEU A 307 20.96 -3.11 -9.16
CA LEU A 307 20.14 -4.06 -8.41
C LEU A 307 20.38 -3.99 -6.90
N GLY A 308 21.59 -3.66 -6.46
CA GLY A 308 21.93 -3.46 -5.06
C GLY A 308 21.27 -2.20 -4.49
N GLU A 309 21.24 -1.11 -5.26
CA GLU A 309 20.52 0.12 -4.89
C GLU A 309 19.01 -0.11 -4.78
N LEU A 310 18.41 -0.84 -5.73
CA LEU A 310 16.99 -1.21 -5.66
C LEU A 310 16.69 -2.13 -4.47
N GLU A 311 17.55 -3.11 -4.19
CA GLU A 311 17.42 -3.95 -3.00
C GLU A 311 17.58 -3.12 -1.72
N GLN A 312 18.52 -2.17 -1.68
CA GLN A 312 18.69 -1.25 -0.56
C GLN A 312 17.44 -0.39 -0.34
N GLN A 313 16.90 0.24 -1.38
CA GLN A 313 15.67 1.03 -1.28
C GLN A 313 14.49 0.18 -0.81
N ALA A 314 14.34 -1.03 -1.36
CA ALA A 314 13.29 -1.96 -0.95
C ALA A 314 13.46 -2.41 0.50
N THR A 315 14.69 -2.73 0.93
CA THR A 315 14.96 -3.15 2.30
C THR A 315 14.84 -2.01 3.30
N GLU A 316 15.26 -0.79 2.96
CA GLU A 316 15.01 0.41 3.76
C GLU A 316 13.51 0.67 3.91
N PHE A 317 12.74 0.53 2.83
CA PHE A 317 11.29 0.64 2.87
C PHE A 317 10.67 -0.41 3.79
N VAL A 318 11.08 -1.69 3.68
CA VAL A 318 10.62 -2.78 4.54
C VAL A 318 11.05 -2.57 6.00
N GLN A 319 12.27 -2.06 6.25
CA GLN A 319 12.75 -1.77 7.59
C GLN A 319 11.95 -0.64 8.24
N ARG A 320 11.65 0.43 7.49
CA ARG A 320 10.77 1.52 7.95
C ARG A 320 9.40 0.96 8.33
N LEU A 321 8.80 0.15 7.46
CA LEU A 321 7.52 -0.53 7.76
C LEU A 321 7.62 -1.42 9.01
N THR A 322 8.71 -2.18 9.15
CA THR A 322 8.92 -3.07 10.31
C THR A 322 9.10 -2.28 11.60
N GLN A 323 9.79 -1.13 11.56
CA GLN A 323 9.97 -0.25 12.72
C GLN A 323 8.64 0.38 13.12
N GLU A 324 7.87 0.87 12.15
CA GLU A 324 6.50 1.36 12.38
C GLU A 324 5.60 0.28 12.99
N GLU A 325 5.65 -0.95 12.47
CA GLU A 325 4.86 -2.07 12.99
C GLU A 325 5.31 -2.49 14.39
N LYS A 326 6.62 -2.53 14.68
CA LYS A 326 7.13 -2.79 16.03
C LYS A 326 6.69 -1.72 17.02
N GLN A 327 6.68 -0.45 16.62
CA GLN A 327 6.16 0.64 17.44
C GLN A 327 4.66 0.45 17.70
N ARG A 328 3.88 0.08 16.67
CA ARG A 328 2.45 -0.25 16.83
C ARG A 328 2.23 -1.43 17.77
N LEU A 329 2.98 -2.51 17.62
CA LEU A 329 2.85 -3.68 18.50
C LEU A 329 3.19 -3.34 19.95
N ARG A 330 4.22 -2.52 20.19
CA ARG A 330 4.53 -2.03 21.54
C ARG A 330 3.41 -1.17 22.10
N ASN A 331 2.83 -0.32 21.26
CA ASN A 331 1.72 0.52 21.66
C ASN A 331 0.45 -0.31 21.95
N ILE A 332 0.11 -1.29 21.10
CA ILE A 332 -1.00 -2.22 21.33
C ILE A 332 -0.76 -3.03 22.60
N GLN A 333 0.47 -3.50 22.82
CA GLN A 333 0.83 -4.23 24.03
C GLN A 333 0.69 -3.34 25.27
N LYS A 334 1.19 -2.10 25.22
CA LYS A 334 1.03 -1.10 26.29
C LYS A 334 -0.46 -0.86 26.56
N TYR A 335 -1.26 -0.65 25.53
CA TYR A 335 -2.71 -0.47 25.64
C TYR A 335 -3.40 -1.68 26.28
N LEU A 336 -3.06 -2.90 25.84
CA LEU A 336 -3.58 -4.13 26.43
C LEU A 336 -3.18 -4.25 27.90
N ASP A 337 -1.93 -3.91 28.23
CA ASP A 337 -1.41 -3.94 29.60
C ASP A 337 -2.11 -2.91 30.52
N ASP A 338 -2.31 -1.68 30.03
CA ASP A 338 -2.99 -0.58 30.75
C ASP A 338 -4.50 -0.86 30.91
N ASN A 339 -5.09 -1.63 29.98
CA ASN A 339 -6.50 -2.04 30.01
C ASN A 339 -6.73 -3.46 30.53
N ARG A 340 -5.73 -4.12 31.12
CA ARG A 340 -5.91 -5.47 31.68
C ARG A 340 -7.07 -5.45 32.69
N PRO A 341 -8.16 -6.21 32.47
CA PRO A 341 -9.30 -6.23 33.37
C PRO A 341 -8.91 -6.61 34.81
N MET A 342 -7.88 -7.45 34.98
CA MET A 342 -7.30 -7.78 36.29
C MET A 342 -6.77 -6.56 37.07
N MET A 343 -6.21 -5.54 36.38
CA MET A 343 -5.68 -4.33 37.03
C MET A 343 -6.78 -3.32 37.35
N LYS A 344 -7.77 -3.15 36.46
CA LYS A 344 -8.87 -2.18 36.65
C LYS A 344 -9.93 -2.67 37.64
N SER A 345 -10.23 -3.97 37.66
CA SER A 345 -11.27 -4.52 38.54
C SER A 345 -11.02 -5.99 38.89
N ARG A 346 -10.24 -6.23 39.94
CA ARG A 346 -9.85 -7.59 40.37
C ARG A 346 -11.04 -8.47 40.82
N SER A 347 -12.12 -7.86 41.29
CA SER A 347 -13.31 -8.56 41.79
C SER A 347 -14.33 -8.93 40.69
N THR A 348 -14.18 -8.41 39.48
CA THR A 348 -15.11 -8.70 38.37
C THR A 348 -14.83 -10.09 37.80
N MET A 349 -15.88 -10.83 37.41
CA MET A 349 -15.75 -12.19 36.83
C MET A 349 -14.77 -12.26 35.65
N LEU A 350 -14.63 -11.16 34.88
CA LEU A 350 -13.67 -11.09 33.78
C LEU A 350 -12.21 -11.12 34.26
N GLY A 351 -11.90 -10.43 35.38
CA GLY A 351 -10.56 -10.37 35.95
C GLY A 351 -10.15 -11.68 36.62
N THR A 352 -11.08 -12.40 37.24
CA THR A 352 -10.80 -13.74 37.80
C THR A 352 -10.56 -14.77 36.70
N LEU A 353 -11.34 -14.73 35.62
CA LEU A 353 -11.16 -15.62 34.47
C LEU A 353 -9.84 -15.34 33.74
N GLU A 354 -9.46 -14.06 33.56
CA GLU A 354 -8.14 -13.69 33.03
C GLU A 354 -7.01 -14.26 33.89
N THR A 355 -7.10 -14.14 35.22
CA THR A 355 -6.08 -14.67 36.15
C THR A 355 -5.89 -16.17 35.99
N ILE A 356 -6.98 -16.92 35.85
CA ILE A 356 -6.94 -18.37 35.65
C ILE A 356 -6.32 -18.71 34.29
N VAL A 357 -6.74 -18.06 33.21
CA VAL A 357 -6.21 -18.31 31.86
C VAL A 357 -4.72 -17.96 31.78
N VAL A 358 -4.31 -16.80 32.28
CA VAL A 358 -2.89 -16.40 32.32
C VAL A 358 -2.09 -17.36 33.20
N GLY A 359 -2.64 -17.82 34.32
CA GLY A 359 -2.02 -18.83 35.17
C GLY A 359 -1.79 -20.16 34.41
N ILE A 360 -2.81 -20.65 33.71
CA ILE A 360 -2.75 -21.91 32.95
C ILE A 360 -1.77 -21.82 31.77
N VAL A 361 -1.70 -20.68 31.07
CA VAL A 361 -0.78 -20.51 29.93
C VAL A 361 0.65 -20.25 30.38
N ARG A 362 0.85 -19.45 31.45
CA ARG A 362 2.18 -19.02 31.89
C ARG A 362 2.89 -20.07 32.75
N ALA A 363 2.16 -20.88 33.52
CA ALA A 363 2.76 -21.90 34.37
C ALA A 363 3.56 -22.96 33.57
N PRO A 364 3.06 -23.52 32.45
CA PRO A 364 3.84 -24.45 31.62
C PRO A 364 5.10 -23.83 31.02
N ILE A 365 5.04 -22.55 30.60
CA ILE A 365 6.20 -21.84 30.03
C ILE A 365 7.28 -21.65 31.09
N LEU A 366 6.91 -21.22 32.31
CA LEU A 366 7.85 -21.09 33.42
C LEU A 366 8.43 -22.45 33.81
N LEU A 367 7.60 -23.49 33.86
CA LEU A 367 8.04 -24.85 34.18
C LEU A 367 9.00 -25.39 33.11
N TYR A 368 8.73 -25.14 31.82
CA TYR A 368 9.64 -25.47 30.73
C TYR A 368 10.96 -24.69 30.83
N GLN A 369 10.94 -23.41 31.18
CA GLN A 369 12.17 -22.62 31.40
C GLN A 369 13.01 -23.17 32.55
N ILE A 370 12.37 -23.60 33.65
CA ILE A 370 13.05 -24.26 34.77
C ILE A 370 13.66 -25.58 34.31
N VAL A 371 12.89 -26.44 33.64
CA VAL A 371 13.39 -27.73 33.12
C VAL A 371 14.56 -27.53 32.17
N ARG A 372 14.45 -26.60 31.23
CA ARG A 372 15.54 -26.25 30.30
C ARG A 372 16.77 -25.76 31.07
N ARG A 373 16.59 -24.95 32.11
CA ARG A 373 17.71 -24.46 32.93
C ARG A 373 18.35 -25.57 33.76
N VAL A 374 17.56 -26.49 34.30
CA VAL A 374 18.06 -27.69 34.99
C VAL A 374 18.81 -28.60 34.02
N GLN A 375 18.28 -28.80 32.81
CA GLN A 375 18.97 -29.54 31.76
C GLN A 375 20.30 -28.87 31.40
N THR A 376 20.32 -27.54 31.26
CA THR A 376 21.56 -26.79 31.02
C THR A 376 22.56 -26.95 32.17
N LEU A 377 22.09 -27.05 33.42
CA LEU A 377 22.92 -27.30 34.61
C LEU A 377 23.37 -28.76 34.76
N LEU A 378 22.65 -29.71 34.16
CA LEU A 378 23.03 -31.12 34.13
C LEU A 378 23.96 -31.43 32.95
N GLU A 379 23.80 -30.72 31.83
CA GLU A 379 24.65 -30.79 30.66
C GLU A 379 25.89 -29.89 30.77
N SER A 380 25.91 -28.93 31.69
CA SER A 380 27.14 -28.22 32.01
C SER A 380 28.13 -29.23 32.60
N GLU A 381 29.20 -29.46 31.85
CA GLU A 381 30.35 -30.30 32.18
C GLU A 381 30.81 -30.00 33.62
N PRO A 382 31.28 -31.01 34.39
CA PRO A 382 31.84 -30.75 35.72
C PRO A 382 32.90 -29.65 35.60
N LEU A 383 32.81 -28.64 36.48
CA LEU A 383 33.71 -27.49 36.50
C LEU A 383 35.15 -27.95 36.28
N ASP A 384 35.77 -27.47 35.21
CA ASP A 384 37.16 -27.77 34.91
C ASP A 384 38.00 -27.36 36.13
N GLU A 385 39.02 -28.14 36.49
CA GLU A 385 39.78 -27.92 37.74
C GLU A 385 40.36 -26.50 37.83
N ILE A 386 40.63 -25.89 36.66
CA ILE A 386 41.09 -24.52 36.49
C ILE A 386 40.02 -23.50 36.92
N ASP A 387 38.77 -23.67 36.50
CA ASP A 387 37.68 -22.77 36.85
C ASP A 387 37.32 -22.88 38.33
N ALA A 388 37.42 -24.09 38.89
CA ALA A 388 37.27 -24.30 40.32
C ALA A 388 38.34 -23.54 41.13
N GLU A 389 39.61 -23.56 40.68
CA GLU A 389 40.69 -22.82 41.32
C GLU A 389 40.48 -21.30 41.21
N ILE A 390 40.03 -20.81 40.05
CA ILE A 390 39.70 -19.40 39.83
C ILE A 390 38.59 -18.94 40.78
N LEU A 391 37.52 -19.74 40.95
CA LEU A 391 36.43 -19.43 41.86
C LEU A 391 36.87 -19.42 43.32
N LEU A 392 37.73 -20.38 43.71
CA LEU A 392 38.28 -20.44 45.07
C LEU A 392 39.16 -19.21 45.35
N ARG A 393 39.96 -18.79 44.37
CA ARG A 393 40.79 -17.59 44.45
C ARG A 393 39.95 -16.32 44.55
N LEU A 394 38.86 -16.21 43.77
CA LEU A 394 37.91 -15.10 43.86
C LEU A 394 37.21 -15.05 45.22
N GLN A 395 36.80 -16.19 45.76
CA GLN A 395 36.17 -16.27 47.07
C GLN A 395 37.15 -15.86 48.20
N GLN A 396 38.41 -16.28 48.11
CA GLN A 396 39.46 -15.82 49.03
C GLN A 396 39.70 -14.31 48.93
N GLN A 397 39.76 -13.75 47.72
CA GLN A 397 39.86 -12.30 47.54
C GLN A 397 38.66 -11.55 48.13
N GLN A 398 37.44 -12.06 47.97
CA GLN A 398 36.26 -11.44 48.57
C GLN A 398 36.32 -11.47 50.10
N ARG A 399 36.76 -12.58 50.70
CA ARG A 399 36.98 -12.65 52.16
C ARG A 399 38.04 -11.68 52.64
N GLN A 400 39.16 -11.54 51.91
CA GLN A 400 40.20 -10.57 52.23
C GLN A 400 39.68 -9.13 52.15
N ARG A 401 38.88 -8.80 51.12
CA ARG A 401 38.23 -7.48 51.00
C ARG A 401 37.22 -7.20 52.10
N GLN A 402 36.48 -8.22 52.55
CA GLN A 402 35.54 -8.06 53.66
C GLN A 402 36.30 -7.83 54.97
N GLN A 403 37.41 -8.54 55.21
CA GLN A 403 38.24 -8.37 56.40
C GLN A 403 38.96 -7.03 56.44
N SER A 404 39.51 -6.55 55.31
CA SER A 404 40.13 -5.22 55.25
C SER A 404 39.11 -4.12 55.54
N LYS A 405 37.87 -4.29 55.05
CA LYS A 405 36.80 -3.31 55.26
C LYS A 405 36.38 -3.22 56.73
N THR A 406 36.25 -4.33 57.45
CA THR A 406 35.97 -4.29 58.90
C THR A 406 37.12 -3.68 59.70
N GLN A 407 38.37 -3.88 59.27
CA GLN A 407 39.53 -3.37 59.98
C GLN A 407 39.72 -1.85 59.79
N ASP A 408 39.38 -1.31 58.61
CA ASP A 408 39.35 0.13 58.36
C ASP A 408 38.22 0.83 59.16
N ASP A 409 37.08 0.16 59.38
CA ASP A 409 35.96 0.70 60.17
C ASP A 409 36.31 0.80 61.68
N ASP A 410 37.08 -0.14 62.23
CA ASP A 410 37.54 -0.10 63.63
C ASP A 410 38.59 1.01 63.90
N ASP A 411 39.45 1.31 62.92
CA ASP A 411 40.45 2.40 63.03
C ASP A 411 39.83 3.80 62.84
N ALA A 412 38.70 3.90 62.14
CA ALA A 412 37.96 5.15 61.97
C ALA A 412 37.25 5.59 63.27
N ASP A 413 36.73 4.64 64.05
CA ASP A 413 36.02 4.93 65.30
C ASP A 413 36.97 5.26 66.47
N GLY A 414 38.23 4.83 66.39
CA GLY A 414 39.27 5.15 67.37
C GLY A 414 39.77 6.61 67.35
N ARG A 415 39.63 7.34 66.24
CA ARG A 415 40.10 8.74 66.13
C ARG A 415 39.10 9.78 66.62
N ASN A 416 37.82 9.43 66.75
CA ASN A 416 36.78 10.36 67.20
C ASN A 416 36.55 10.40 68.73
N ARG A 417 37.29 9.61 69.52
CA ARG A 417 37.24 9.64 71.00
C ARG A 417 38.34 10.46 71.68
N LYS A 418 39.18 11.18 70.92
CA LYS A 418 40.17 12.14 71.46
C LYS A 418 40.00 13.55 70.87
N ARG A 419 38.81 14.14 71.04
CA ARG A 419 38.60 15.58 71.03
C ARG A 419 37.56 15.97 72.07
#